data_AF-A0A257XBU1-F1
#
_entry.id   AF-A0A257XBU1-F1
#
_cell.length_a   1.000
_cell.length_b   1.000
_cell.length_c   1.000
_cell.angle_alpha   90.00
_cell.angle_beta   90.00
_cell.angle_gamma   90.00
#
_symmetry.space_group_name_H-M   'P 1'
#
loop_
_entity.id
_entity.type
_entity.pdbx_description
1 polymer ?
#
loop_
_entity_poly.entity_id
_entity_poly.type
_entity_poly.pdbx_seq_one_letter_code
_entity_poly.pdbx_strand_id
1 'polypeptide(L)'
;MLALNLATLAGVAVAAALVANAGGWAILDIIIFLCVVAATPWNAIGFWNSLVGFLLIHASRSGLVHAAPFLADGEGEERIRMRTAILMTLRNEDPRRAISRLRAVKAALDATPSGGQFDYFLLSDTSDSAVAAQEEDAFAEWQ
;
A
#
# COMPACT_ATOMS: atom_id res chain seq x y z
N MET A 1 -4.47 -11.79 17.46
CA MET A 1 -3.41 -11.82 16.42
C MET A 1 -2.22 -12.70 16.80
N LEU A 2 -1.61 -12.57 17.98
CA LEU A 2 -0.47 -13.41 18.38
C LEU A 2 -0.75 -14.92 18.30
N ALA A 3 -1.86 -15.38 18.89
CA ALA A 3 -2.24 -16.80 18.88
C ALA A 3 -2.39 -17.37 17.46
N LEU A 4 -3.02 -16.62 16.53
CA LEU A 4 -3.18 -17.03 15.13
C LEU A 4 -1.82 -17.16 14.43
N ASN A 5 -0.91 -16.21 14.64
CA ASN A 5 0.42 -16.26 14.06
C ASN A 5 1.26 -17.42 14.61
N LEU A 6 1.19 -17.67 15.92
CA LEU A 6 1.86 -18.81 16.55
C LEU A 6 1.29 -20.14 16.05
N ALA A 7 -0.04 -20.24 15.90
CA ALA A 7 -0.70 -21.42 15.35
C ALA A 7 -0.31 -21.67 13.88
N THR A 8 -0.27 -20.63 13.05
CA THR A 8 0.21 -20.72 11.66
C THR A 8 1.68 -21.14 11.61
N LEU A 9 2.53 -20.53 12.43
CA LEU A 9 3.95 -20.89 12.50
C LEU A 9 4.15 -22.35 12.92
N ALA A 10 3.44 -22.81 13.96
CA ALA A 10 3.48 -24.19 14.41
C ALA A 10 2.98 -25.15 13.33
N GLY A 11 1.86 -24.84 12.67
CA GLY A 11 1.32 -25.66 11.59
C GLY A 11 2.27 -25.78 10.40
N VAL A 12 2.86 -24.67 9.96
CA VAL A 12 3.86 -24.65 8.88
C VAL A 12 5.14 -25.38 9.29
N ALA A 13 5.61 -25.20 10.53
CA ALA A 13 6.78 -25.93 11.03
C ALA A 13 6.52 -27.44 11.06
N VAL A 14 5.35 -27.89 11.52
CA VAL A 14 4.99 -29.31 11.50
C VAL A 14 4.94 -29.83 10.05
N ALA A 15 4.27 -29.12 9.14
CA ALA A 15 4.21 -29.52 7.74
C ALA A 15 5.60 -29.57 7.09
N ALA A 16 6.44 -28.57 7.34
CA ALA A 16 7.82 -28.53 6.84
C ALA A 16 8.66 -29.69 7.40
N ALA A 17 8.51 -30.01 8.69
CA ALA A 17 9.21 -31.13 9.32
C ALA A 17 8.76 -32.49 8.76
N LEU A 18 7.47 -32.66 8.47
CA LEU A 18 6.95 -33.88 7.84
C LEU A 18 7.51 -34.08 6.42
N VAL A 19 7.62 -33.00 5.64
CA VAL A 19 8.20 -33.04 4.29
C VAL A 19 9.70 -33.30 4.35
N ALA A 20 10.43 -32.58 5.21
CA ALA A 20 11.86 -32.73 5.43
C ALA A 20 12.25 -34.14 5.91
N ASN A 21 11.40 -34.79 6.72
CA ASN A 21 11.68 -36.11 7.27
C ASN A 21 11.27 -37.28 6.36
N ALA A 22 10.80 -37.04 5.13
CA ALA A 22 10.36 -38.11 4.23
C ALA A 22 11.48 -39.11 3.88
N GLY A 23 12.75 -38.70 3.93
CA GLY A 23 13.94 -39.55 3.72
C GLY A 23 14.94 -39.55 4.88
N GLY A 24 14.58 -38.98 6.03
CA GLY A 24 15.49 -38.66 7.14
C GLY A 24 16.09 -37.26 7.06
N TRP A 25 16.63 -36.75 8.17
CA TRP A 25 17.15 -35.38 8.25
C TRP A 25 18.56 -35.25 7.64
N ALA A 26 18.66 -34.78 6.40
CA ALA A 26 19.92 -34.31 5.86
C ALA A 26 20.18 -32.84 6.26
N ILE A 27 21.44 -32.40 6.12
CA ILE A 27 21.83 -31.00 6.38
C ILE A 27 21.00 -30.04 5.52
N LEU A 28 20.73 -30.41 4.26
CA LEU A 28 19.92 -29.59 3.36
C LEU A 28 18.48 -29.44 3.86
N ASP A 29 17.89 -30.50 4.40
CA ASP A 29 16.52 -30.48 4.94
C ASP A 29 16.43 -29.58 6.18
N ILE A 30 17.46 -29.59 7.03
CA ILE A 30 17.56 -28.69 8.19
C ILE A 30 17.64 -27.24 7.73
N ILE A 31 18.45 -26.94 6.72
CA ILE A 31 18.58 -25.56 6.18
C ILE A 31 17.24 -25.11 5.60
N ILE A 32 16.60 -25.92 4.78
CA ILE A 32 15.29 -25.61 4.18
C ILE A 32 14.25 -25.39 5.26
N PHE A 33 14.17 -26.27 6.26
CA PHE A 33 13.26 -26.14 7.39
C PHE A 33 13.45 -24.80 8.13
N LEU A 34 14.70 -24.44 8.44
CA LEU A 34 15.01 -23.17 9.12
C LEU A 34 14.61 -21.96 8.26
N CYS A 35 14.87 -21.99 6.95
CA CYS A 35 14.44 -20.94 6.02
C CYS A 35 12.92 -20.79 6.00
N VAL A 36 12.17 -21.89 5.95
CA VAL A 36 10.70 -21.87 5.97
C VAL A 36 10.19 -21.28 7.28
N VAL A 37 10.70 -21.75 8.43
CA VAL A 37 10.31 -21.25 9.75
C VAL A 37 10.66 -19.78 9.91
N ALA A 38 11.82 -19.33 9.41
CA ALA A 38 12.23 -17.92 9.48
C ALA A 38 11.39 -17.00 8.59
N ALA A 39 10.95 -17.47 7.41
CA ALA A 39 10.12 -16.68 6.49
C ALA A 39 8.63 -16.64 6.88
N THR A 40 8.14 -17.67 7.58
CA THR A 40 6.71 -17.83 7.91
C THR A 40 6.12 -16.66 8.71
N PRO A 41 6.78 -16.09 9.74
CA PRO A 41 6.23 -14.99 10.52
C PRO A 41 5.81 -13.79 9.67
N TRP A 42 6.63 -13.39 8.69
CA TRP A 42 6.34 -12.24 7.84
C TRP A 42 5.09 -12.48 6.98
N ASN A 43 4.98 -13.68 6.41
CA ASN A 43 3.83 -14.07 5.61
C ASN A 43 2.55 -14.22 6.46
N ALA A 44 2.65 -14.83 7.64
CA ALA A 44 1.51 -15.02 8.54
C ALA A 44 0.95 -13.68 9.04
N ILE A 45 1.83 -12.76 9.43
CA ILE A 45 1.42 -11.43 9.90
C ILE A 45 0.71 -10.68 8.77
N GLY A 46 1.30 -10.66 7.57
CA GLY A 46 0.71 -10.02 6.39
C GLY A 46 -0.65 -10.62 6.04
N PHE A 47 -0.73 -11.95 5.94
CA PHE A 47 -1.96 -12.68 5.61
C PHE A 47 -3.08 -12.38 6.61
N TRP A 48 -2.83 -12.54 7.92
CA TRP A 48 -3.86 -12.31 8.93
C TRP A 48 -4.27 -10.84 9.01
N ASN A 49 -3.34 -9.89 8.82
CA ASN A 49 -3.67 -8.47 8.80
C ASN A 49 -4.58 -8.13 7.62
N SER A 50 -4.24 -8.62 6.42
CA SER A 50 -5.07 -8.44 5.22
C SER A 50 -6.43 -9.12 5.33
N LEU A 51 -6.50 -10.34 5.88
CA LEU A 51 -7.76 -11.06 6.05
C LEU A 51 -8.67 -10.36 7.06
N VAL A 52 -8.14 -9.93 8.21
CA VAL A 52 -8.91 -9.17 9.21
C VAL A 52 -9.38 -7.85 8.61
N GLY A 53 -8.51 -7.11 7.93
CA GLY A 53 -8.89 -5.86 7.25
C GLY A 53 -9.99 -6.08 6.20
N PHE A 54 -9.87 -7.12 5.37
CA PHE A 54 -10.87 -7.50 4.39
C PHE A 54 -12.22 -7.80 5.05
N LEU A 55 -12.23 -8.63 6.11
CA LEU A 55 -13.45 -8.97 6.84
C LEU A 55 -14.07 -7.73 7.50
N LEU A 56 -13.27 -6.84 8.09
CA LEU A 56 -13.79 -5.62 8.73
C LEU A 56 -14.46 -4.69 7.71
N ILE A 57 -13.86 -4.51 6.53
CA ILE A 57 -14.42 -3.67 5.46
C ILE A 57 -15.76 -4.22 4.95
N HIS A 58 -15.89 -5.54 4.83
CA HIS A 58 -17.08 -6.17 4.22
C HIS A 58 -18.18 -6.54 5.23
N ALA A 59 -17.83 -6.86 6.47
CA ALA A 59 -18.79 -7.33 7.47
C ALA A 59 -19.55 -6.19 8.16
N SER A 60 -18.94 -4.99 8.29
CA SER A 60 -19.65 -3.84 8.86
C SER A 60 -19.00 -2.52 8.48
N ARG A 61 -19.81 -1.49 8.18
CA ARG A 61 -19.31 -0.11 8.02
C ARG A 61 -18.53 0.40 9.25
N SER A 62 -18.85 -0.10 10.44
CA SER A 62 -18.22 0.30 11.71
C SER A 62 -16.96 -0.50 12.08
N GLY A 63 -16.72 -1.66 11.48
CA GLY A 63 -15.58 -2.53 11.82
C GLY A 63 -14.24 -1.84 11.56
N LEU A 64 -14.16 -1.07 10.48
CA LEU A 64 -12.98 -0.26 10.15
C LEU A 64 -12.76 0.85 11.19
N VAL A 65 -13.83 1.53 11.62
CA VAL A 65 -13.78 2.58 12.65
C VAL A 65 -13.33 2.02 14.00
N HIS A 66 -13.72 0.80 14.34
CA HIS A 66 -13.29 0.18 15.60
C HIS A 66 -11.79 -0.18 15.61
N ALA A 67 -11.26 -0.62 14.47
CA ALA A 67 -9.83 -0.92 14.31
C ALA A 67 -8.97 0.34 14.14
N ALA A 68 -9.56 1.42 13.60
CA ALA A 68 -8.92 2.70 13.38
C ALA A 68 -9.86 3.85 13.84
N PRO A 69 -9.96 4.12 15.15
CA PRO A 69 -10.90 5.11 15.70
C PRO A 69 -10.69 6.53 15.15
N PHE A 70 -9.47 6.86 14.76
CA PHE A 70 -9.13 8.13 14.12
C PHE A 70 -9.82 8.33 12.76
N LEU A 71 -10.29 7.24 12.10
CA LEU A 71 -11.11 7.37 10.89
C LEU A 71 -12.52 7.88 11.21
N ALA A 72 -13.03 7.68 12.43
CA ALA A 72 -14.31 8.25 12.86
C ALA A 72 -14.24 9.78 12.91
N ASP A 73 -13.13 10.32 13.41
CA ASP A 73 -12.89 11.77 13.46
C ASP A 73 -12.73 12.38 12.06
N GLY A 74 -12.24 11.59 11.10
CA GLY A 74 -12.12 11.99 9.69
C GLY A 74 -13.43 11.98 8.90
N GLU A 75 -14.53 11.44 9.46
CA GLU A 75 -15.88 11.53 8.87
C GLU A 75 -16.62 12.82 9.27
N GLY A 76 -16.06 13.62 10.18
CA GLY A 76 -16.60 14.93 10.50
C GLY A 76 -16.44 15.91 9.34
N GLU A 77 -17.33 16.90 9.23
CA GLU A 77 -17.20 18.05 8.31
C GLU A 77 -16.02 18.98 8.68
N GLU A 78 -14.99 18.49 9.38
CA GLU A 78 -13.80 19.29 9.65
C GLU A 78 -13.10 19.59 8.34
N ARG A 79 -13.32 20.82 7.88
CA ARG A 79 -12.63 21.36 6.72
C ARG A 79 -11.14 21.37 7.03
N ILE A 80 -10.35 21.03 6.02
CA ILE A 80 -8.92 21.33 6.04
C ILE A 80 -8.79 22.83 6.37
N ARG A 81 -7.81 23.21 7.19
CA ARG A 81 -7.63 24.61 7.63
C ARG A 81 -6.40 25.26 6.98
N MET A 82 -5.57 24.46 6.33
CA MET A 82 -4.28 24.87 5.77
C MET A 82 -4.24 24.56 4.28
N ARG A 83 -3.66 25.48 3.50
CA ARG A 83 -3.33 25.19 2.10
C ARG A 83 -2.35 24.02 2.03
N THR A 84 -2.67 23.03 1.22
CA THR A 84 -1.93 21.77 1.11
C THR A 84 -1.38 21.62 -0.30
N ALA A 85 -0.07 21.49 -0.42
CA ALA A 85 0.58 21.22 -1.70
C ALA A 85 0.59 19.71 -1.98
N ILE A 86 0.06 19.32 -3.14
CA ILE A 86 0.14 17.97 -3.69
C ILE A 86 1.28 17.96 -4.70
N LEU A 87 2.33 17.21 -4.38
CA LEU A 87 3.52 17.11 -5.20
C LEU A 87 3.53 15.76 -5.94
N MET A 88 3.63 15.80 -7.26
CA MET A 88 3.95 14.64 -8.09
C MET A 88 5.41 14.72 -8.52
N THR A 89 6.18 13.66 -8.28
CA THR A 89 7.55 13.52 -8.76
C THR A 89 7.59 12.64 -9.99
N LEU A 90 8.33 13.04 -11.03
CA LEU A 90 8.53 12.24 -12.24
C LEU A 90 10.01 12.06 -12.55
N ARG A 91 10.35 10.88 -13.10
CA ARG A 91 11.69 10.60 -13.62
C ARG A 91 11.62 9.58 -14.75
N ASN A 92 11.75 10.07 -15.99
CA ASN A 92 11.73 9.26 -17.21
C ASN A 92 10.47 8.38 -17.32
N GLU A 93 9.33 8.85 -16.80
CA GLU A 93 8.04 8.17 -16.88
C GLU A 93 7.21 8.68 -18.07
N ASP A 94 6.13 7.97 -18.43
CA ASP A 94 5.15 8.47 -19.41
C ASP A 94 4.41 9.70 -18.84
N PRO A 95 4.62 10.91 -19.40
CA PRO A 95 4.08 12.14 -18.82
C PRO A 95 2.57 12.23 -18.90
N ARG A 96 1.98 11.76 -20.01
CA ARG A 96 0.52 11.79 -20.22
C ARG A 96 -0.17 10.89 -19.20
N ARG A 97 0.38 9.69 -18.98
CA ARG A 97 -0.14 8.76 -17.97
C ARG A 97 -0.04 9.32 -16.56
N ALA A 98 1.10 9.93 -16.23
CA ALA A 98 1.32 10.55 -14.92
C ALA A 98 0.35 11.71 -14.65
N ILE A 99 0.30 12.68 -15.57
CA ILE A 99 -0.56 13.87 -15.43
C ILE A 99 -2.03 13.49 -15.48
N SER A 100 -2.43 12.47 -16.24
CA SER A 100 -3.80 11.94 -16.19
C SER A 100 -4.20 11.44 -14.80
N ARG A 101 -3.28 10.81 -14.05
CA ARG A 101 -3.54 10.38 -12.67
C ARG A 101 -3.63 11.58 -11.73
N LEU A 102 -2.76 12.57 -11.90
CA LEU A 102 -2.82 13.82 -11.13
C LEU A 102 -4.15 14.54 -11.35
N ARG A 103 -4.64 14.58 -12.60
CA ARG A 103 -5.94 15.13 -12.95
C ARG A 103 -7.09 14.39 -12.28
N ALA A 104 -7.02 13.07 -12.21
CA ALA A 104 -8.02 12.27 -11.50
C ALA A 104 -8.03 12.56 -9.98
N VAL A 105 -6.85 12.70 -9.36
CA VAL A 105 -6.72 13.12 -7.96
C VAL A 105 -7.31 14.51 -7.76
N LYS A 106 -6.96 15.47 -8.64
CA LYS A 106 -7.51 16.83 -8.60
C LYS A 106 -9.03 16.83 -8.69
N ALA A 107 -9.60 16.12 -9.67
CA ALA A 107 -11.05 16.04 -9.84
C ALA A 107 -11.76 15.43 -8.61
N ALA A 108 -11.17 14.40 -8.00
CA ALA A 108 -11.71 13.80 -6.79
C ALA A 108 -11.68 14.76 -5.59
N LEU A 109 -10.61 15.55 -5.43
CA LEU A 109 -10.47 16.52 -4.34
C LEU A 109 -11.33 17.77 -4.56
N ASP A 110 -11.43 18.26 -5.80
CA ASP A 110 -12.28 19.38 -6.18
C ASP A 110 -13.78 19.07 -5.91
N ALA A 111 -14.18 17.80 -5.95
CA ALA A 111 -15.53 17.35 -5.59
C ALA A 111 -15.81 17.36 -4.08
N THR A 112 -14.81 17.59 -3.24
CA THR A 112 -14.96 17.69 -1.78
C THR A 112 -15.18 19.14 -1.34
N PRO A 113 -15.79 19.39 -0.16
CA PRO A 113 -15.91 20.74 0.40
C PRO A 113 -14.57 21.48 0.62
N SER A 114 -13.44 20.77 0.59
CA SER A 114 -12.10 21.32 0.79
C SER A 114 -11.31 21.51 -0.51
N GLY A 115 -11.92 21.32 -1.70
CA GLY A 115 -11.21 21.34 -2.99
C GLY A 115 -10.36 22.58 -3.25
N GLY A 116 -10.82 23.76 -2.80
CA GLY A 116 -10.10 25.03 -2.94
C GLY A 116 -8.85 25.20 -2.06
N GLN A 117 -8.46 24.18 -1.29
CA GLN A 117 -7.30 24.25 -0.39
C GLN A 117 -6.06 23.53 -0.94
N PHE A 118 -6.16 22.92 -2.12
CA PHE A 118 -5.08 22.14 -2.69
C PHE A 118 -4.40 22.88 -3.85
N ASP A 119 -3.08 22.93 -3.78
CA ASP A 119 -2.21 23.41 -4.85
C ASP A 119 -1.43 22.22 -5.41
N TYR A 120 -1.24 22.14 -6.73
CA TYR A 120 -0.64 20.97 -7.35
C TYR A 120 0.68 21.34 -8.05
N PHE A 121 1.71 20.53 -7.82
CA PHE A 121 3.05 20.77 -8.33
C PHE A 121 3.60 19.50 -8.98
N LEU A 122 4.31 19.68 -10.08
CA LEU A 122 5.06 18.63 -10.75
C LEU A 122 6.56 18.91 -10.58
N LEU A 123 7.28 17.98 -9.96
CA LEU A 123 8.74 18.03 -9.82
C LEU A 123 9.36 16.98 -10.72
N SER A 124 9.96 17.44 -11.82
CA SER A 124 10.68 16.59 -12.76
C SER A 124 12.13 16.41 -12.33
N ASP A 125 12.57 15.15 -12.27
CA ASP A 125 13.96 14.70 -12.23
C ASP A 125 14.28 13.87 -13.50
N THR A 126 13.64 14.22 -14.62
CA THR A 126 13.79 13.52 -15.90
C THR A 126 15.11 13.87 -16.56
N SER A 127 15.87 12.83 -16.89
CA SER A 127 17.19 12.93 -17.53
C SER A 127 17.14 12.73 -19.05
N ASP A 128 16.06 12.13 -19.55
CA ASP A 128 15.83 11.93 -20.98
C ASP A 128 15.18 13.18 -21.60
N SER A 129 15.89 13.83 -22.53
CA SER A 129 15.44 15.07 -23.18
C SER A 129 14.14 14.91 -23.98
N ALA A 130 13.89 13.73 -24.56
CA ALA A 130 12.66 13.49 -25.32
C ALA A 130 11.45 13.32 -24.38
N VAL A 131 11.66 12.75 -23.19
CA VAL A 131 10.62 12.66 -22.16
C VAL A 131 10.42 14.02 -21.51
N ALA A 132 11.48 14.79 -21.25
CA ALA A 132 11.38 16.13 -20.66
C ALA A 132 10.53 17.07 -21.52
N ALA A 133 10.72 17.09 -22.84
CA ALA A 133 9.88 17.87 -23.75
C ALA A 133 8.40 17.45 -23.68
N GLN A 134 8.12 16.14 -23.59
CA GLN A 134 6.75 15.65 -23.43
C GLN A 134 6.14 16.00 -22.07
N GLU A 135 6.95 16.10 -21.01
CA GLU A 135 6.49 16.59 -19.70
C GLU A 135 6.09 18.05 -19.74
N GLU A 136 6.91 18.90 -20.38
CA GLU A 136 6.59 20.33 -20.57
C GLU A 136 5.30 20.51 -21.38
N ASP A 137 5.16 19.81 -22.50
CA ASP A 137 3.95 19.85 -23.33
C ASP A 137 2.71 19.38 -22.55
N ALA A 138 2.81 18.24 -21.87
CA ALA A 138 1.69 17.66 -21.14
C ALA A 138 1.31 18.48 -19.89
N PHE A 139 2.28 19.17 -19.27
CA PHE A 139 2.03 20.10 -18.17
C PHE A 139 1.38 21.40 -18.69
N ALA A 140 1.81 21.91 -19.84
CA ALA A 140 1.18 23.07 -20.49
C ALA A 140 -0.27 22.78 -20.91
N GLU A 141 -0.58 21.57 -21.38
CA GLU A 141 -1.95 21.12 -21.66
C GLU A 141 -2.83 21.02 -20.38
N TRP A 142 -2.22 20.99 -19.20
CA TRP A 142 -2.95 20.89 -17.92
C TRP A 142 -3.30 22.24 -17.29
N GLN A 143 -2.45 23.26 -17.47
CA GLN A 143 -2.71 24.63 -17.01
C GLN A 143 -3.92 25.27 -17.69
#